data_AF-A0A1G1P6F2-F1
#
_entry.id   AF-A0A1G1P6F2-F1
#
_cell.length_a   1.000
_cell.length_b   1.000
_cell.length_c   1.000
_cell.angle_alpha   90.00
_cell.angle_beta   90.00
_cell.angle_gamma   90.00
#
_symmetry.space_group_name_H-M   'P 1'
#
loop_
_entity.id
_entity.type
_entity.pdbx_description
1 polymer ?
#
loop_
_entity_poly.entity_id
_entity_poly.type
_entity_poly.pdbx_seq_one_letter_code
_entity_poly.pdbx_strand_id
1 'polypeptide(L)'
;MPHGLQKKGFASITEVIVASIIFVLAAAGILSTLSMLRPQGSGSTQKIEAAYLGKGIMDDLRKDVDAATWNNPNSRLAAGVHNLGQSNGYTVSYTVTQLPPPSNARRLDMTITWPDL
;
A
#
# COMPACT_ATOMS: atom_id res chain seq x y z
N MET A 1 51.40 51.05 -35.07
CA MET A 1 51.89 49.71 -34.69
C MET A 1 51.18 49.28 -33.40
N PRO A 2 50.78 48.01 -33.25
CA PRO A 2 49.52 47.66 -32.59
C PRO A 2 49.71 46.91 -31.25
N HIS A 3 48.94 47.23 -30.20
CA HIS A 3 48.67 46.33 -29.05
C HIS A 3 47.35 46.77 -28.40
N GLY A 4 46.37 45.94 -28.05
CA GLY A 4 46.24 44.50 -28.16
C GLY A 4 44.75 44.14 -28.22
N LEU A 5 44.43 43.19 -29.09
CA LEU A 5 43.12 42.55 -29.14
C LEU A 5 43.02 41.62 -27.92
N GLN A 6 42.16 41.98 -26.96
CA GLN A 6 41.76 41.07 -25.90
C GLN A 6 41.17 39.81 -26.54
N LYS A 7 41.85 38.68 -26.37
CA LYS A 7 41.37 37.38 -26.82
C LYS A 7 40.15 36.98 -25.97
N LYS A 8 38.96 37.27 -26.48
CA LYS A 8 37.76 36.45 -26.23
C LYS A 8 37.98 35.11 -26.92
N GLY A 9 38.61 34.16 -26.25
CA GLY A 9 38.95 32.88 -26.86
C GLY A 9 39.10 31.80 -25.80
N PHE A 10 38.10 30.91 -25.78
CA PHE A 10 37.96 29.72 -24.95
C PHE A 10 37.64 30.01 -23.48
N ALA A 11 36.49 29.50 -23.02
CA ALA A 11 36.15 29.42 -21.60
C ALA A 11 37.36 28.89 -20.83
N SER A 12 37.77 29.58 -19.78
CA SER A 12 38.94 29.19 -18.99
C SER A 12 38.75 27.77 -18.45
N ILE A 13 39.81 26.95 -18.38
CA ILE A 13 39.75 25.60 -17.78
C ILE A 13 39.09 25.65 -16.39
N THR A 14 39.38 26.71 -15.63
CA THR A 14 38.77 26.96 -14.32
C THR A 14 37.26 27.15 -14.39
N GLU A 15 36.76 27.86 -15.40
CA GLU A 15 35.33 28.11 -15.62
C GLU A 15 34.59 26.80 -15.93
N VAL A 16 35.19 25.94 -16.76
CA VAL A 16 34.63 24.62 -17.10
C VAL A 16 34.54 23.72 -15.86
N ILE A 17 35.58 23.72 -15.02
CA ILE A 17 35.59 22.97 -13.75
C ILE A 17 34.47 23.47 -12.83
N VAL A 18 34.37 24.77 -12.60
CA VAL A 18 33.36 25.37 -11.72
C VAL A 18 31.95 25.10 -12.25
N ALA A 19 31.71 25.28 -13.55
CA ALA A 19 30.41 25.01 -14.17
C ALA A 19 30.01 23.52 -14.04
N SER A 20 30.96 22.60 -14.19
CA SER A 20 30.69 21.16 -14.05
C SER A 20 30.28 20.76 -12.63
N ILE A 21 30.90 21.36 -11.60
CA ILE A 21 30.58 21.09 -10.20
C ILE A 21 29.17 21.59 -9.87
N ILE A 22 28.85 22.82 -10.30
CA ILE A 22 27.52 23.41 -10.10
C ILE A 22 26.45 22.57 -10.82
N PHE A 23 26.74 22.12 -12.03
CA PHE A 23 25.83 21.26 -12.78
C PHE A 23 25.55 19.93 -12.08
N VAL A 24 26.58 19.26 -11.55
CA VAL A 24 26.41 18.00 -10.81
C VAL A 24 25.59 18.22 -9.53
N LEU A 25 25.84 19.30 -8.79
CA LEU A 25 25.08 19.63 -7.59
C LEU A 25 23.61 19.95 -7.90
N ALA A 26 23.34 20.69 -8.97
CA ALA A 26 21.99 20.98 -9.42
C ALA A 26 21.25 19.71 -9.89
N ALA A 27 21.91 18.86 -10.69
CA ALA A 27 21.36 17.60 -11.15
C ALA A 27 21.06 16.65 -9.97
N ALA A 28 21.96 16.57 -8.98
CA ALA A 28 21.74 15.78 -7.77
C ALA A 28 20.56 16.32 -6.95
N GLY A 29 20.43 17.64 -6.81
CA GLY A 29 19.29 18.27 -6.14
C GLY A 29 17.95 17.95 -6.82
N ILE A 30 17.89 18.03 -8.15
CA ILE A 30 16.69 17.71 -8.94
C ILE A 30 16.35 16.21 -8.85
N LEU A 31 17.34 15.32 -8.94
CA LEU A 31 17.11 13.87 -8.82
C LEU A 31 16.65 13.48 -7.41
N SER A 32 17.12 14.18 -6.37
CA SER A 32 16.71 13.93 -4.99
C SER A 32 15.23 14.27 -4.77
N THR A 33 14.73 15.35 -5.35
CA THR A 33 13.30 15.71 -5.26
C THR A 33 12.41 14.77 -6.07
N LEU A 34 12.89 14.26 -7.22
CA LEU A 34 12.18 13.23 -7.98
C LEU A 34 12.16 11.88 -7.26
N SER A 35 13.23 11.52 -6.53
CA SER A 35 13.28 10.28 -5.73
C SER A 35 12.31 10.31 -4.55
N MET A 36 12.04 11.50 -3.97
CA MET A 36 10.99 11.69 -2.97
C MET A 36 9.57 11.64 -3.56
N LEU A 37 9.42 11.84 -4.86
CA LEU A 37 8.14 11.67 -5.57
C LEU A 37 7.81 10.21 -5.86
N ARG A 38 8.73 9.27 -5.61
CA ARG A 38 8.45 7.84 -5.78
C ARG A 38 7.35 7.47 -4.79
N PRO A 39 6.16 7.06 -5.25
CA PRO A 39 5.02 6.92 -4.37
C PRO A 39 5.30 5.76 -3.41
N GLN A 40 5.45 6.08 -2.14
CA GLN A 40 5.33 5.15 -1.02
C GLN A 40 3.85 4.75 -0.82
N GLY A 41 3.12 4.57 -1.93
CA GLY A 41 1.66 4.54 -2.00
C GLY A 41 1.06 3.14 -2.16
N SER A 42 1.85 2.12 -2.50
CA SER A 42 1.32 0.76 -2.69
C SER A 42 0.70 0.21 -1.40
N GLY A 43 1.39 0.36 -0.27
CA GLY A 43 0.90 -0.13 1.03
C GLY A 43 -0.29 0.65 1.59
N SER A 44 -0.45 1.94 1.23
CA SER A 44 -1.60 2.74 1.67
C SER A 44 -2.86 2.38 0.88
N THR A 45 -2.73 2.24 -0.45
CA THR A 45 -3.85 1.85 -1.31
C THR A 45 -4.34 0.43 -0.98
N GLN A 46 -3.43 -0.52 -0.77
CA GLN A 46 -3.79 -1.88 -0.37
C GLN A 46 -4.55 -1.93 0.96
N LYS A 47 -4.18 -1.12 1.95
CA LYS A 47 -4.91 -1.05 3.24
C LYS A 47 -6.32 -0.49 3.07
N ILE A 48 -6.48 0.53 2.23
CA ILE A 48 -7.80 1.10 1.94
C ILE A 48 -8.66 0.08 1.20
N GLU A 49 -8.10 -0.59 0.20
CA GLU A 49 -8.76 -1.68 -0.53
C GLU A 49 -9.15 -2.82 0.41
N ALA A 50 -8.27 -3.24 1.32
CA ALA A 50 -8.54 -4.21 2.37
C ALA A 50 -9.79 -3.87 3.17
N ALA A 51 -9.90 -2.61 3.60
CA ALA A 51 -11.01 -2.15 4.43
C ALA A 51 -12.34 -2.18 3.66
N TYR A 52 -12.35 -1.77 2.40
CA TYR A 52 -13.56 -1.83 1.56
C TYR A 52 -13.98 -3.27 1.26
N LEU A 53 -13.03 -4.14 0.94
CA LEU A 53 -13.28 -5.56 0.72
C LEU A 53 -13.80 -6.24 1.99
N GLY A 54 -13.12 -6.01 3.11
CA GLY A 54 -13.52 -6.55 4.41
C GLY A 54 -14.91 -6.09 4.82
N LYS A 55 -15.23 -4.80 4.63
CA LYS A 55 -16.57 -4.27 4.87
C LYS A 55 -17.62 -4.98 4.01
N GLY A 56 -17.37 -5.14 2.71
CA GLY A 56 -18.31 -5.81 1.80
C GLY A 56 -18.59 -7.26 2.22
N ILE A 57 -17.57 -7.99 2.64
CA ILE A 57 -17.71 -9.37 3.13
C ILE A 57 -18.46 -9.40 4.46
N MET A 58 -18.17 -8.48 5.38
CA MET A 58 -18.90 -8.37 6.65
C MET A 58 -20.38 -8.04 6.42
N ASP A 59 -20.70 -7.13 5.49
CA ASP A 59 -22.08 -6.80 5.14
C ASP A 59 -22.82 -8.00 4.51
N ASP A 60 -22.10 -8.84 3.75
CA ASP A 60 -22.66 -10.10 3.24
C ASP A 60 -22.93 -11.11 4.37
N LEU A 61 -21.95 -11.36 5.23
CA LEU A 61 -22.09 -12.27 6.38
C LEU A 61 -23.14 -11.80 7.38
N ARG A 62 -23.41 -10.49 7.46
CA ARG A 62 -24.47 -9.94 8.31
C ARG A 62 -25.85 -10.47 7.94
N LYS A 63 -26.06 -10.86 6.68
CA LYS A 63 -27.33 -11.47 6.22
C LYS A 63 -27.55 -12.84 6.84
N ASP A 64 -26.49 -13.52 7.25
CA ASP A 64 -26.54 -14.85 7.88
C ASP A 64 -26.77 -14.76 9.40
N VAL A 65 -26.87 -13.55 9.97
CA VAL A 65 -27.20 -13.34 11.38
C VAL A 65 -28.70 -13.49 11.58
N ASP A 66 -29.12 -14.72 11.85
CA ASP A 66 -30.51 -15.07 12.15
C ASP A 66 -30.59 -15.89 13.46
N ALA A 67 -31.50 -15.51 14.34
CA ALA A 67 -31.77 -16.22 15.59
C ALA A 67 -32.21 -17.68 15.36
N ALA A 68 -32.93 -17.96 14.26
CA ALA A 68 -33.40 -19.30 13.94
C ALA A 68 -32.26 -20.25 13.51
N THR A 69 -31.21 -19.72 12.88
CA THR A 69 -30.11 -20.51 12.32
C THR A 69 -28.78 -20.30 13.06
N TRP A 70 -28.76 -19.52 14.14
CA TRP A 70 -27.54 -19.17 14.88
C TRP A 70 -26.73 -20.39 15.30
N ASN A 71 -27.39 -21.44 15.79
CA ASN A 71 -26.75 -22.68 16.25
C ASN A 71 -26.57 -23.73 15.14
N ASN A 72 -26.82 -23.39 13.88
CA ASN A 72 -26.63 -24.32 12.78
C ASN A 72 -25.12 -24.56 12.54
N PRO A 73 -24.61 -25.79 12.67
CA PRO A 73 -23.21 -26.10 12.46
C PRO A 73 -22.74 -25.89 11.01
N ASN A 74 -23.68 -25.87 10.05
CA ASN A 74 -23.38 -25.63 8.64
C ASN A 74 -23.47 -24.15 8.24
N SER A 75 -23.68 -23.24 9.21
CA SER A 75 -23.71 -21.81 8.95
C SER A 75 -22.31 -21.27 8.65
N ARG A 76 -22.23 -20.25 7.78
CA ARG A 76 -21.02 -19.45 7.54
C ARG A 76 -20.54 -18.73 8.81
N LEU A 77 -21.41 -18.56 9.79
CA LEU A 77 -21.09 -17.97 11.10
C LEU A 77 -20.87 -19.03 12.19
N ALA A 78 -20.82 -20.32 11.86
CA ALA A 78 -20.49 -21.35 12.83
C ALA A 78 -19.06 -21.17 13.36
N ALA A 79 -18.80 -21.52 14.62
CA ALA A 79 -17.48 -21.40 15.21
C ALA A 79 -16.46 -22.26 14.44
N GLY A 80 -15.32 -21.68 14.09
CA GLY A 80 -14.30 -22.34 13.28
C GLY A 80 -13.62 -21.41 12.28
N VAL A 81 -12.77 -22.00 11.43
CA VAL A 81 -12.05 -21.30 10.37
C VAL A 81 -12.78 -21.47 9.04
N HIS A 82 -13.01 -20.37 8.35
CA HIS A 82 -13.70 -20.31 7.07
C HIS A 82 -12.79 -19.67 6.02
N ASN A 83 -12.68 -20.32 4.87
CA ASN A 83 -11.88 -19.83 3.74
C ASN A 83 -12.82 -19.49 2.58
N LEU A 84 -12.80 -18.23 2.16
CA LEU A 84 -13.60 -17.76 1.02
C LEU A 84 -12.92 -18.03 -0.33
N GLY A 85 -11.67 -18.51 -0.30
CA GLY A 85 -10.86 -18.80 -1.47
C GLY A 85 -10.12 -17.57 -2.00
N GLN A 86 -9.53 -17.74 -3.18
CA GLN A 86 -8.79 -16.70 -3.88
C GLN A 86 -9.72 -16.01 -4.89
N SER A 87 -9.84 -14.69 -4.80
CA SER A 87 -10.64 -13.87 -5.72
C SER A 87 -9.85 -12.63 -6.08
N ASN A 88 -9.83 -12.24 -7.36
CA ASN A 88 -9.20 -11.01 -7.84
C ASN A 88 -7.78 -10.74 -7.31
N GLY A 89 -6.95 -11.78 -7.20
CA GLY A 89 -5.56 -11.62 -6.77
C GLY A 89 -5.37 -11.40 -5.26
N TYR A 90 -6.36 -11.68 -4.43
CA TYR A 90 -6.22 -11.76 -2.97
C TYR A 90 -6.92 -13.01 -2.42
N THR A 91 -6.54 -13.43 -1.22
CA THR A 91 -7.16 -14.54 -0.49
C THR A 91 -7.83 -14.00 0.77
N VAL A 92 -9.02 -14.50 1.09
CA VAL A 92 -9.73 -14.13 2.32
C VAL A 92 -10.00 -15.35 3.17
N SER A 93 -9.64 -15.25 4.45
CA SER A 93 -10.01 -16.21 5.48
C SER A 93 -10.55 -15.47 6.71
N TYR A 94 -11.45 -16.10 7.46
CA TYR A 94 -11.91 -15.57 8.73
C TYR A 94 -12.11 -16.67 9.75
N THR A 95 -11.90 -16.34 11.02
CA THR A 95 -12.13 -17.23 12.15
C THR A 95 -13.30 -16.70 12.96
N VAL A 96 -14.24 -17.59 13.28
CA VAL A 96 -15.36 -17.28 14.15
C VAL A 96 -15.15 -17.95 15.50
N THR A 97 -15.10 -17.14 16.55
CA THR A 97 -14.91 -17.59 17.93
C THR A 97 -16.15 -17.29 18.75
N GLN A 98 -16.67 -18.29 19.46
CA GLN A 98 -17.74 -18.10 20.43
C GLN A 98 -17.19 -17.37 21.66
N LEU A 99 -17.78 -16.23 22.02
CA LEU A 99 -17.43 -15.50 23.24
C LEU A 99 -18.15 -16.12 24.45
N PRO A 100 -17.51 -16.09 25.63
CA PRO A 100 -18.10 -16.63 26.85
C PRO A 100 -19.34 -15.82 27.28
N PRO A 101 -20.18 -16.41 28.18
CA PRO A 101 -21.31 -15.72 28.79
C PRO A 101 -20.89 -14.40 29.47
N PRO A 102 -21.79 -13.40 29.57
CA PRO A 102 -23.24 -13.47 29.27
C PRO A 102 -23.60 -13.21 27.81
N SER A 103 -22.66 -12.80 26.96
CA SER A 103 -22.97 -12.33 25.61
C SER A 103 -23.42 -13.44 24.66
N ASN A 104 -22.85 -14.65 24.78
CA ASN A 104 -22.97 -15.74 23.80
C ASN A 104 -22.78 -15.28 22.33
N ALA A 105 -22.10 -14.15 22.14
CA ALA A 105 -21.87 -13.55 20.84
C ALA A 105 -20.76 -14.31 20.12
N ARG A 106 -20.71 -14.15 18.80
CA ARG A 106 -19.60 -14.65 18.00
C ARG A 106 -18.74 -13.48 17.56
N ARG A 107 -17.43 -13.62 17.78
CA ARG A 107 -16.42 -12.71 17.25
C ARG A 107 -15.92 -13.27 15.93
N LEU A 108 -15.86 -12.42 14.91
CA LEU A 108 -15.26 -12.74 13.62
C LEU A 108 -13.96 -11.96 13.47
N ASP A 109 -12.87 -12.66 13.24
CA ASP A 109 -11.57 -12.08 12.91
C ASP A 109 -11.23 -12.44 11.46
N MET A 110 -11.12 -11.43 10.59
CA MET A 110 -10.91 -11.60 9.14
C MET A 110 -9.49 -11.22 8.74
N THR A 111 -8.90 -12.01 7.85
CA THR A 111 -7.59 -11.75 7.24
C THR A 111 -7.74 -11.72 5.73
N ILE A 112 -7.23 -10.65 5.12
CA ILE A 112 -7.14 -10.48 3.66
C ILE A 112 -5.65 -10.44 3.32
N THR A 113 -5.23 -11.32 2.42
CA THR A 113 -3.82 -11.48 2.03
C THR A 113 -3.67 -11.32 0.52
N TRP A 114 -2.78 -10.44 0.09
CA TRP A 114 -2.33 -10.36 -1.29
C TRP A 114 -1.11 -11.27 -1.47
N PRO A 115 -0.98 -12.00 -2.60
CA PRO A 115 0.28 -12.60 -2.96
C PRO A 115 1.29 -11.46 -3.14
N ASP A 116 2.44 -11.59 -2.48
CA ASP A 116 3.53 -10.63 -2.66
C ASP A 116 3.87 -10.56 -4.16
N LEU A 117 3.88 -9.33 -4.71
CA LEU A 117 4.27 -9.05 -6.10
C LEU A 117 5.78 -9.20 -6.29
#